data_AF-A0A7Y2U392-F1
#
_entry.id   AF-A0A7Y2U392-F1
#
_cell.length_a   1.000
_cell.length_b   1.000
_cell.length_c   1.000
_cell.angle_alpha   90.00
_cell.angle_beta   90.00
_cell.angle_gamma   90.00
#
_symmetry.space_group_name_H-M   'P 1'
#
loop_
_entity.id
_entity.type
_entity.pdbx_description
1 polymer ?
#
loop_
_entity_poly.entity_id
_entity_poly.type
_entity_poly.pdbx_seq_one_letter_code
_entity_poly.pdbx_strand_id
1 'polypeptide(L)' 'AVLDANGADYVAHFYEGVNHGFHNDSTGRYAPEEAELAWSRTVEFFREHL' A
#
# COMPACT_ATOMS: atom_id res chain seq x y z
N ALA A 1 6.07 -16.78 0.35
CA ALA A 1 6.91 -17.90 0.82
C ALA A 1 7.30 -17.76 2.29
N VAL A 2 8.07 -16.75 2.73
CA VAL A 2 8.46 -16.62 4.15
C VAL A 2 7.28 -16.22 5.04
N LEU A 3 6.49 -15.22 4.65
CA LEU A 3 5.30 -14.79 5.41
C LEU A 3 4.30 -15.94 5.56
N ASP A 4 3.99 -16.64 4.46
CA ASP A 4 3.12 -17.83 4.47
C ASP A 4 3.67 -18.95 5.36
N ALA A 5 4.98 -19.24 5.26
CA ALA A 5 5.61 -20.30 6.05
C ALA A 5 5.60 -20.03 7.55
N ASN A 6 5.52 -18.76 7.96
CA ASN A 6 5.44 -18.37 9.36
C ASN A 6 4.00 -18.13 9.83
N GLY A 7 3.00 -18.32 8.96
CA GLY A 7 1.60 -18.02 9.28
C GLY A 7 1.39 -16.56 9.67
N ALA A 8 2.16 -15.65 9.07
CA ALA A 8 2.01 -14.22 9.32
C ALA A 8 0.65 -13.75 8.82
N ASP A 9 -0.03 -12.90 9.59
CA ASP A 9 -1.19 -12.17 9.12
C ASP A 9 -0.70 -11.00 8.26
N TYR A 10 -0.98 -11.05 6.96
CA TYR A 10 -0.54 -10.02 6.03
C TYR A 10 -1.45 -9.91 4.82
N VAL A 11 -1.46 -8.72 4.25
CA VAL A 11 -2.04 -8.43 2.93
C VAL A 11 -1.00 -7.71 2.09
N ALA A 12 -0.91 -8.06 0.81
CA ALA A 12 -0.10 -7.37 -0.17
C ALA A 12 -0.98 -6.84 -1.31
N HIS A 13 -0.78 -5.58 -1.67
CA HIS A 13 -1.46 -4.95 -2.80
C HIS A 13 -0.42 -4.53 -3.85
N PHE A 14 -0.73 -4.81 -5.11
CA PHE A 14 0.05 -4.38 -6.25
C PHE A 14 -0.73 -3.31 -7.00
N TYR A 15 -0.05 -2.22 -7.35
CA TYR A 15 -0.62 -1.09 -8.09
C TYR A 15 0.01 -1.11 -9.47
N GLU A 16 -0.78 -1.46 -10.49
CA GLU A 16 -0.32 -1.55 -11.86
C GLU A 16 -0.13 -0.16 -12.47
N GLY A 17 0.83 -0.02 -13.39
CA GLY A 17 1.04 1.24 -14.12
C GLY A 17 1.78 2.35 -13.37
N VAL A 18 2.10 2.16 -12.08
CA VAL A 18 2.83 3.15 -11.27
C VAL A 18 4.25 2.70 -10.92
N ASN A 19 5.13 3.68 -10.70
CA ASN A 19 6.52 3.43 -10.31
C ASN A 19 6.72 3.56 -8.79
N HIS A 20 7.91 3.16 -8.32
CA HIS A 20 8.30 3.40 -6.94
C HIS A 20 8.15 4.89 -6.56
N GLY A 21 7.54 5.12 -5.39
CA GLY A 21 7.27 6.47 -4.87
C GLY A 21 6.01 7.12 -5.44
N PHE A 22 5.05 6.33 -5.94
CA PHE A 22 3.77 6.84 -6.47
C PHE A 22 2.93 7.64 -5.46
N HIS A 23 3.17 7.46 -4.15
CA HIS A 23 2.50 8.23 -3.10
C HIS A 23 3.17 9.60 -2.83
N ASN A 24 4.36 9.87 -3.37
CA ASN A 24 5.07 11.11 -3.11
C ASN A 24 4.61 12.24 -4.04
N ASP A 25 3.69 13.07 -3.54
CA ASP A 25 3.07 14.23 -4.20
C ASP A 25 4.05 15.35 -4.61
N SER A 26 5.27 15.36 -4.09
CA SER A 26 6.31 16.33 -4.45
C SER A 26 7.13 15.94 -5.69
N THR A 27 6.77 14.83 -6.36
CA THR A 27 7.55 14.27 -7.47
C THR A 27 6.69 14.01 -8.71
N GLY A 28 7.31 14.01 -9.89
CA GLY A 28 6.61 13.66 -11.15
C GLY A 28 6.17 12.19 -11.28
N ARG A 29 6.36 11.37 -10.23
CA ARG A 29 5.90 9.97 -10.16
C ARG A 29 4.58 9.83 -9.40
N TYR A 30 4.07 10.92 -8.82
CA TYR A 30 2.83 10.93 -8.06
C TYR A 30 1.67 10.39 -8.89
N ALA A 31 0.97 9.41 -8.34
CA ALA A 31 -0.21 8.79 -8.93
C ALA A 31 -1.37 8.91 -7.92
N PRO A 32 -2.25 9.92 -8.07
CA PRO A 32 -3.18 10.33 -7.02
C PRO A 32 -4.21 9.25 -6.66
N GLU A 33 -4.70 8.50 -7.64
CA GLU A 33 -5.72 7.47 -7.42
C GLU A 33 -5.16 6.28 -6.64
N GLU A 34 -3.97 5.82 -7.02
CA GLU A 34 -3.26 4.73 -6.35
C GLU A 34 -2.76 5.16 -4.96
N ALA A 35 -2.31 6.41 -4.83
CA ALA A 35 -1.91 6.97 -3.54
C ALA A 35 -3.09 7.01 -2.55
N GLU A 36 -4.24 7.52 -2.97
CA GLU A 36 -5.45 7.58 -2.13
C GLU A 36 -5.96 6.16 -1.77
N LEU A 37 -5.92 5.23 -2.74
CA LEU A 37 -6.29 3.85 -2.48
C LEU A 37 -5.33 3.16 -1.49
N ALA A 38 -4.02 3.40 -1.61
CA ALA A 38 -3.03 2.90 -0.64
C ALA A 38 -3.23 3.52 0.74
N TRP A 39 -3.52 4.82 0.81
CA TRP A 39 -3.73 5.52 2.06
C TRP A 39 -4.99 5.06 2.78
N SER A 40 -6.12 4.92 2.08
CA SER A 40 -7.37 4.44 2.67
C SER A 40 -7.22 3.04 3.28
N ARG A 41 -6.55 2.11 2.58
CA ARG A 41 -6.21 0.77 3.10
C ARG A 41 -5.31 0.83 4.33
N THR A 42 -4.35 1.75 4.35
CA THR A 42 -3.42 1.94 5.48
C THR A 42 -4.17 2.41 6.73
N VAL A 43 -5.07 3.40 6.57
CA VAL A 43 -5.90 3.89 7.68
C VAL A 43 -6.86 2.80 8.17
N GLU A 44 -7.45 2.01 7.27
CA GLU A 44 -8.34 0.91 7.66
C GLU A 44 -7.60 -0.16 8.45
N PHE A 45 -6.41 -0.57 7.99
CA PHE A 45 -5.54 -1.48 8.74
C PHE A 45 -5.25 -0.95 10.15
N PHE A 46 -4.98 0.34 10.30
CA PHE A 46 -4.80 0.92 11.64
C PHE A 46 -6.06 0.93 12.49
N ARG A 47 -7.25 1.15 11.92
CA ARG A 47 -8.51 1.07 12.66
C ARG A 47 -8.81 -0.34 13.16
N GLU A 48 -8.40 -1.36 12.42
CA GLU A 48 -8.61 -2.76 12.80
C GLU A 48 -7.67 -3.23 13.91
N HIS A 49 -6.48 -2.62 14.03
CA HIS A 49 -5.40 -3.14 14.87
C HIS A 49 -4.87 -2.20 15.97
N LEU A 50 -5.30 -0.93 16.02
CA LEU A 50 -4.96 0.04 17.08
C LEU A 50 -6.19 0.46 17.89
#